data_AF-A0A6V7LCQ1-F1
#
_entry.id   AF-A0A6V7LCQ1-F1
#
_cell.length_a   1.000
_cell.length_b   1.000
_cell.length_c   1.000
_cell.angle_alpha   90.00
_cell.angle_beta   90.00
_cell.angle_gamma   90.00
#
_symmetry.space_group_name_H-M   'P 1'
#
loop_
_entity.id
_entity.type
_entity.pdbx_description
1 polymer ?
#
loop_
_entity_poly.entity_id
_entity_poly.type
_entity_poly.pdbx_seq_one_letter_code
_entity_poly.pdbx_strand_id
1 'polypeptide(L)' 'YLMKSCKNLKGGLQEVAEQLELQRVGPQHQAGSDSLLTGMVFFKMRE' A
#
# COMPACT_ATOMS: atom_id res chain seq x y z
N TYR A 1 -0.47 1.83 -12.43
CA TYR A 1 -1.46 2.77 -12.98
C TYR A 1 -2.55 3.12 -11.98
N LEU A 2 -3.07 2.17 -11.19
CA LEU A 2 -4.10 2.42 -10.16
C LEU A 2 -3.77 3.63 -9.25
N MET A 3 -2.59 3.64 -8.63
CA MET A 3 -2.13 4.75 -7.79
C MET A 3 -2.03 6.10 -8.52
N LYS A 4 -1.72 6.11 -9.82
CA LYS A 4 -1.64 7.36 -10.61
C LYS A 4 -3.02 7.97 -10.87
N SER A 5 -4.08 7.16 -10.80
CA SER A 5 -5.47 7.63 -10.91
C SER A 5 -5.95 8.28 -9.61
N CYS A 6 -5.34 7.94 -8.47
CA CYS A 6 -5.60 8.56 -7.17
C CYS A 6 -4.75 9.84 -7.03
N LYS A 7 -5.32 11.01 -7.34
CA LYS A 7 -4.60 12.31 -7.40
C LYS A 7 -3.80 12.66 -6.12
N ASN A 8 -4.20 12.12 -4.97
CA ASN A 8 -3.58 12.41 -3.67
C ASN A 8 -2.63 11.30 -3.17
N LEU A 9 -2.46 10.22 -3.94
CA LEU A 9 -1.71 9.06 -3.51
C LEU A 9 -0.35 9.00 -4.21
N LYS A 10 0.72 9.21 -3.45
CA LYS A 10 2.09 9.33 -3.97
C LYS A 10 3.09 8.79 -2.95
N GLY A 11 4.22 8.32 -3.45
CA GLY A 11 5.30 7.74 -2.64
C GLY A 11 5.47 6.24 -2.85
N GLY A 12 6.31 5.63 -2.03
CA GLY A 12 6.52 4.19 -1.98
C GLY A 12 5.35 3.44 -1.31
N LEU A 13 5.43 2.11 -1.29
CA LEU A 13 4.39 1.24 -0.73
C LEU A 13 4.06 1.58 0.73
N GLN A 14 5.07 1.91 1.54
CA GLN A 14 4.87 2.24 2.95
C GLN A 14 4.10 3.55 3.13
N GLU A 15 4.54 4.63 2.46
CA GLU A 15 3.88 5.94 2.53
C GLU A 15 2.42 5.86 2.07
N VAL A 16 2.16 5.05 1.06
CA VAL A 16 0.83 4.82 0.51
C VAL A 16 -0.04 4.02 1.46
N ALA A 17 0.51 3.02 2.13
CA ALA A 17 -0.21 2.30 3.18
C ALA A 17 -0.57 3.24 4.35
N GLU A 18 0.33 4.12 4.77
CA GLU A 18 0.08 5.11 5.82
C GLU A 18 -1.02 6.10 5.42
N GLN A 19 -1.03 6.59 4.17
CA GLN A 19 -2.09 7.45 3.64
C GLN A 19 -3.46 6.78 3.60
N LEU A 20 -3.49 5.45 3.51
CA LEU A 20 -4.71 4.64 3.51
C LEU A 20 -5.05 4.06 4.89
N GLU A 21 -4.33 4.47 5.93
CA GLU A 21 -4.48 4.00 7.31
C GLU A 21 -4.33 2.48 7.44
N LEU A 22 -3.48 1.87 6.59
CA LEU A 22 -3.18 0.45 6.58
C LEU A 22 -1.91 0.15 7.38
N GLN A 23 -2.02 -0.77 8.34
CA GLN A 23 -0.87 -1.21 9.14
C GLN A 23 -0.14 -2.37 8.46
N ARG A 24 1.19 -2.27 8.38
CA ARG A 24 2.06 -3.38 7.95
C ARG A 24 2.09 -4.50 8.98
N VAL A 25 2.08 -5.74 8.51
CA VAL A 25 2.33 -6.94 9.32
C VAL A 25 3.64 -7.59 8.88
N GLY A 26 4.60 -7.69 9.81
CA GLY A 26 5.94 -8.22 9.55
C GLY A 26 6.96 -7.13 9.15
N PRO A 27 8.23 -7.51 8.96
CA PRO A 27 9.30 -6.55 8.68
C PRO A 27 9.18 -5.95 7.27
N GLN A 28 9.66 -4.73 7.09
CA GLN A 28 9.79 -4.11 5.77
C GLN A 28 10.90 -4.80 4.97
N HIS A 29 10.79 -4.79 3.63
CA HIS A 29 11.75 -5.42 2.71
C HIS A 29 11.79 -6.96 2.79
N GLN A 30 10.76 -7.57 3.38
CA GLN A 30 10.54 -9.01 3.28
C GLN A 30 9.38 -9.28 2.33
N ALA A 31 9.63 -10.12 1.32
CA ALA A 31 8.68 -10.39 0.24
C ALA A 31 7.27 -10.74 0.74
N GLY A 32 7.14 -11.49 1.84
CA GLY A 32 5.83 -11.83 2.42
C GLY A 32 5.05 -10.62 2.95
N SER A 33 5.69 -9.83 3.81
CA SER A 33 5.14 -8.59 4.37
C SER A 33 4.78 -7.58 3.27
N ASP A 34 5.68 -7.39 2.30
CA ASP A 34 5.46 -6.48 1.17
C ASP A 34 4.32 -6.95 0.26
N SER A 35 4.21 -8.26 0.00
CA SER A 35 3.12 -8.84 -0.80
C SER A 35 1.76 -8.67 -0.12
N LEU A 36 1.69 -8.93 1.19
CA LEU A 36 0.48 -8.72 1.99
C LEU A 36 0.05 -7.25 1.97
N LEU A 37 0.99 -6.33 2.25
CA LEU A 37 0.71 -4.90 2.25
C LEU A 37 0.26 -4.39 0.87
N THR A 38 0.90 -4.86 -0.20
CA THR A 38 0.51 -4.53 -1.58
C THR A 38 -0.93 -4.97 -1.88
N GLY A 39 -1.32 -6.17 -1.45
CA GLY A 39 -2.69 -6.67 -1.61
C GLY A 39 -3.72 -5.83 -0.86
N MET A 40 -3.46 -5.50 0.40
CA MET A 40 -4.34 -4.64 1.21
C MET A 40 -4.51 -3.26 0.56
N VAL A 41 -3.39 -2.65 0.15
CA VAL A 41 -3.34 -1.35 -0.54
C VAL A 41 -4.16 -1.39 -1.84
N PHE A 42 -4.05 -2.46 -2.64
CA PHE A 42 -4.83 -2.63 -3.87
C PHE A 42 -6.34 -2.70 -3.61
N PHE A 43 -6.77 -3.54 -2.67
CA PHE A 43 -8.20 -3.69 -2.39
C PHE A 43 -8.79 -2.43 -1.77
N LYS A 44 -8.04 -1.73 -0.91
CA LYS A 44 -8.48 -0.47 -0.31
C LYS A 44 -8.63 0.67 -1.32
N MET A 45 -7.79 0.72 -2.36
CA MET A 45 -7.92 1.69 -3.46
C MET A 45 -9.07 1.39 -4.42
N ARG A 46 -9.56 0.14 -4.45
CA ARG A 46 -10.64 -0.29 -5.35
C ARG A 46 -12.03 -0.07 -4.73
N GLU A 47 -12.10 0.02 -3.42
CA GLU A 47 -13.29 0.46 -2.67
C GLU A 47 -13.64 1.91 -3.00
#